data_AF-A0AAV4BK59-F1
#
_entry.id   AF-A0AAV4BK59-F1
#
_cell.length_a   1.000
_cell.length_b   1.000
_cell.length_c   1.000
_cell.angle_alpha   90.00
_cell.angle_beta   90.00
_cell.angle_gamma   90.00
#
_symmetry.space_group_name_H-M   'P 1'
#
loop_
_entity.id
_entity.type
_entity.pdbx_description
1 polymer ?
#
loop_
_entity_poly.entity_id
_entity_poly.type
_entity_poly.pdbx_seq_one_letter_code
_entity_poly.pdbx_strand_id
1 'polypeptide(L)'
;MKTIVAVVSLLLASHALCGEVCYEPQSESRFYLTLSMGELFIAQDFTQGLWLISFGPGPNSDSWCLVDLNTNYTYLSTPATGCKYHLYTAESNELFGQCLPPRATEVNTGSLIDFYYQTLSIMGEEFSWVIGVTPVDGTPYYKRSVSRFEHAGVVDREVGILADYSSTISDPTIFNKDLSSCVDGLI
;
A
#
# COMPACT_ATOMS: atom_id res chain seq x y z
N MET A 1 31.21 10.09 37.88
CA MET A 1 31.26 9.27 36.65
C MET A 1 30.19 8.15 36.58
N LYS A 2 29.00 8.32 37.20
CA LYS A 2 27.90 7.34 37.10
C LYS A 2 26.61 7.89 36.46
N THR A 3 26.52 9.21 36.28
CA THR A 3 25.29 9.88 35.81
C THR A 3 25.25 10.09 34.30
N ILE A 4 26.41 10.15 33.62
CA ILE A 4 26.48 10.42 32.17
C ILE A 4 26.06 9.21 31.33
N VAL A 5 26.29 7.99 31.83
CA VAL A 5 25.91 6.76 31.11
C VAL A 5 24.38 6.61 31.02
N ALA A 6 23.63 7.02 32.05
CA ALA A 6 22.17 6.90 32.06
C ALA A 6 21.46 7.84 31.06
N VAL A 7 22.03 9.03 30.81
CA VAL A 7 21.47 10.00 29.86
C VAL A 7 21.70 9.55 28.41
N VAL A 8 22.86 8.94 28.12
CA VAL A 8 23.15 8.37 26.79
C VAL A 8 22.29 7.12 26.51
N SER A 9 21.98 6.30 27.53
CA SER A 9 21.05 5.17 27.39
C SER A 9 19.60 5.60 27.15
N LEU A 10 19.14 6.70 27.75
CA LEU A 10 17.80 7.25 27.47
C LEU A 10 17.71 7.92 26.10
N LEU A 11 18.77 8.61 25.66
CA LEU A 11 18.83 9.23 24.33
C LEU A 11 18.98 8.21 23.19
N LEU A 12 19.63 7.07 23.43
CA LEU A 12 19.69 5.97 22.45
C LEU A 12 18.37 5.20 22.35
N ALA A 13 17.59 5.12 23.43
CA ALA A 13 16.25 4.55 23.40
C ALA A 13 15.23 5.44 22.68
N SER A 14 15.40 6.77 22.72
CA SER A 14 14.48 7.70 22.04
C SER A 14 14.71 7.84 20.53
N HIS A 15 15.90 7.49 20.02
CA HIS A 15 16.16 7.44 18.56
C HIS A 15 15.83 6.07 17.94
N ALA A 16 15.57 5.05 18.75
CA ALA A 16 15.12 3.72 18.30
C ALA A 16 13.60 3.59 18.20
N LEU A 17 12.85 4.68 18.45
CA LEU A 17 11.38 4.69 18.53
C LEU A 17 10.70 5.59 17.49
N CYS A 18 11.41 6.06 16.45
CA CYS A 18 10.73 6.25 15.16
C CYS A 18 10.60 4.87 14.54
N GLY A 19 9.65 4.08 15.05
CA GLY A 19 9.37 2.74 14.56
C GLY A 19 8.97 2.83 13.10
N GLU A 20 9.59 1.99 12.28
CA GLU A 20 9.19 1.81 10.89
C GLU A 20 7.70 1.43 10.85
N VAL A 21 6.88 2.19 10.11
CA VAL A 21 5.45 1.90 9.99
C VAL A 21 5.30 0.75 9.01
N CYS A 22 5.13 -0.45 9.54
CA CYS A 22 4.97 -1.68 8.78
C CYS A 22 3.55 -2.25 8.89
N TYR A 23 3.12 -2.92 7.85
CA TYR A 23 1.84 -3.61 7.75
C TYR A 23 2.00 -5.09 8.10
N GLU A 24 0.87 -5.73 8.47
CA GLU A 24 0.81 -7.17 8.70
C GLU A 24 1.38 -7.95 7.50
N PRO A 25 2.07 -9.09 7.72
CA PRO A 25 2.61 -9.92 6.64
C PRO A 25 1.54 -10.36 5.62
N GLN A 26 0.30 -10.52 6.10
CA GLN A 26 -0.87 -10.80 5.29
C GLN A 26 -2.02 -9.92 5.76
N SER A 27 -2.83 -9.43 4.83
CA SER A 27 -4.11 -8.82 5.18
C SER A 27 -5.08 -8.75 4.01
N GLU A 28 -6.35 -8.61 4.35
CA GLU A 28 -7.41 -8.19 3.46
C GLU A 28 -7.99 -6.87 3.95
N SER A 29 -8.40 -6.02 3.03
CA SER A 29 -8.98 -4.71 3.34
C SER A 29 -10.03 -4.34 2.29
N ARG A 30 -11.11 -3.72 2.74
CA ARG A 30 -12.11 -3.12 1.86
C ARG A 30 -12.14 -1.62 2.10
N PHE A 31 -12.09 -0.86 1.01
CA PHE A 31 -12.14 0.60 1.02
C PHE A 31 -13.40 1.08 0.33
N TYR A 32 -14.04 2.09 0.91
CA TYR A 32 -15.04 2.90 0.23
C TYR A 32 -14.34 4.08 -0.45
N LEU A 33 -14.57 4.26 -1.75
CA LEU A 33 -14.01 5.34 -2.56
C LEU A 33 -14.96 6.54 -2.53
N THR A 34 -14.49 7.66 -2.01
CA THR A 34 -15.37 8.78 -1.66
C THR A 34 -15.84 9.60 -2.85
N LEU A 35 -15.06 9.71 -3.93
CA LEU A 35 -15.44 10.49 -5.12
C LEU A 35 -16.26 9.66 -6.10
N SER A 36 -15.78 8.47 -6.46
CA SER A 36 -16.51 7.56 -7.34
C SER A 36 -17.70 6.87 -6.69
N MET A 37 -17.83 6.94 -5.35
CA MET A 37 -18.81 6.17 -4.56
C MET A 37 -18.69 4.65 -4.77
N GLY A 38 -17.51 4.19 -5.18
CA GLY A 38 -17.20 2.79 -5.44
C GLY A 38 -16.63 2.07 -4.22
N GLU A 39 -16.28 0.80 -4.43
CA GLU A 39 -15.57 -0.02 -3.45
C GLU A 39 -14.30 -0.60 -4.08
N LEU A 40 -13.31 -0.85 -3.23
CA LEU A 40 -12.05 -1.44 -3.62
C LEU A 40 -11.63 -2.49 -2.58
N PHE A 41 -11.33 -3.69 -3.05
CA PHE A 41 -10.79 -4.76 -2.22
C PHE A 41 -9.27 -4.84 -2.43
N ILE A 42 -8.52 -4.90 -1.35
CA ILE A 42 -7.07 -5.10 -1.35
C ILE A 42 -6.75 -6.37 -0.58
N ALA A 43 -5.94 -7.24 -1.17
CA ALA A 43 -5.25 -8.30 -0.45
C ALA A 43 -3.75 -8.14 -0.62
N GLN A 44 -3.01 -8.31 0.46
CA GLN A 44 -1.54 -8.27 0.46
C GLN A 44 -0.99 -9.51 1.13
N ASP A 45 0.01 -10.12 0.50
CA ASP A 45 0.80 -11.21 1.04
C ASP A 45 2.29 -10.92 0.83
N PHE A 46 2.92 -10.29 1.81
CA PHE A 46 4.35 -9.97 1.75
C PHE A 46 5.23 -11.21 1.89
N THR A 47 4.71 -12.33 2.40
CA THR A 47 5.46 -13.58 2.46
C THR A 47 5.66 -14.20 1.07
N GLN A 48 4.75 -13.86 0.14
CA GLN A 48 4.84 -14.24 -1.28
C GLN A 48 5.20 -13.07 -2.18
N GLY A 49 5.31 -11.85 -1.65
CA GLY A 49 5.61 -10.64 -2.43
C GLY A 49 4.47 -10.23 -3.37
N LEU A 50 3.21 -10.44 -2.99
CA LEU A 50 2.06 -10.21 -3.85
C LEU A 50 1.09 -9.18 -3.26
N TRP A 51 0.55 -8.34 -4.13
CA TRP A 51 -0.49 -7.36 -3.81
C TRP A 51 -1.58 -7.40 -4.88
N LEU A 52 -2.81 -7.62 -4.46
CA LEU A 52 -3.97 -7.63 -5.32
C LEU A 52 -4.87 -6.45 -4.97
N ILE A 53 -5.22 -5.66 -5.97
CA ILE A 53 -6.26 -4.64 -5.92
C ILE A 53 -7.38 -5.11 -6.84
N SER A 54 -8.58 -5.31 -6.31
CA SER A 54 -9.78 -5.59 -7.10
C SER A 54 -10.70 -4.36 -7.06
N PHE A 55 -11.06 -3.84 -8.23
CA PHE A 55 -11.93 -2.67 -8.36
C PHE A 55 -13.38 -3.12 -8.20
N GLY A 56 -13.80 -3.29 -6.96
CA GLY A 56 -15.12 -3.78 -6.55
C GLY A 56 -15.14 -4.20 -5.08
N PRO A 57 -16.28 -4.72 -4.58
CA PRO A 57 -16.46 -5.06 -3.17
C PRO A 57 -15.68 -6.30 -2.71
N GLY A 58 -15.06 -7.07 -3.62
CA GLY A 58 -14.41 -8.33 -3.30
C GLY A 58 -13.34 -8.76 -4.31
N PRO A 59 -12.71 -9.93 -4.09
CA PRO A 59 -11.49 -10.35 -4.81
C PRO A 59 -11.70 -10.79 -6.27
N ASN A 60 -12.96 -11.01 -6.66
CA ASN A 60 -13.33 -11.59 -7.95
C ASN A 60 -13.87 -10.54 -8.94
N SER A 61 -13.43 -9.29 -8.83
CA SER A 61 -13.79 -8.26 -9.82
C SER A 61 -13.17 -8.57 -11.18
N ASP A 62 -13.90 -8.29 -12.26
CA ASP A 62 -13.40 -8.38 -13.64
C ASP A 62 -12.29 -7.35 -13.91
N SER A 63 -12.24 -6.28 -13.11
CA SER A 63 -11.16 -5.29 -13.11
C SER A 63 -10.27 -5.52 -11.90
N TRP A 64 -8.98 -5.76 -12.13
CA TRP A 64 -8.01 -5.99 -11.06
C TRP A 64 -6.60 -5.56 -11.45
N CYS A 65 -5.79 -5.25 -10.45
CA CYS A 65 -4.37 -4.99 -10.54
C CYS A 65 -3.61 -5.93 -9.60
N LEU A 66 -2.58 -6.62 -10.11
CA LEU A 66 -1.70 -7.48 -9.34
C LEU A 66 -0.28 -6.92 -9.40
N VAL A 67 0.32 -6.63 -8.25
CA VAL A 67 1.71 -6.20 -8.11
C VAL A 67 2.51 -7.37 -7.57
N ASP A 68 3.52 -7.81 -8.33
CA ASP A 68 4.50 -8.81 -7.91
C ASP A 68 5.80 -8.11 -7.53
N LEU A 69 6.05 -8.02 -6.22
CA LEU A 69 7.22 -7.37 -5.64
C LEU A 69 8.51 -8.16 -5.85
N ASN A 70 8.44 -9.47 -6.11
CA ASN A 70 9.63 -10.28 -6.36
C ASN A 70 10.17 -10.06 -7.78
N THR A 71 9.26 -9.89 -8.74
CA THR A 71 9.63 -9.70 -10.16
C THR A 71 9.56 -8.24 -10.62
N ASN A 72 8.96 -7.36 -9.81
CA ASN A 72 8.64 -5.96 -10.10
C ASN A 72 7.65 -5.76 -11.27
N TYR A 73 6.95 -6.82 -11.68
CA TYR A 73 5.87 -6.68 -12.65
C TYR A 73 4.58 -6.26 -11.96
N THR A 74 3.92 -5.28 -12.55
CA THR A 74 2.53 -4.94 -12.26
C THR A 74 1.68 -5.39 -13.44
N TYR A 75 0.56 -6.02 -13.15
CA TYR A 75 -0.41 -6.51 -14.12
C TYR A 75 -1.73 -5.77 -13.88
N LEU A 76 -2.37 -5.27 -14.94
CA LEU A 76 -3.70 -4.68 -14.88
C LEU A 76 -4.59 -5.38 -15.89
N SER A 77 -5.73 -5.87 -15.44
CA SER A 77 -6.79 -6.37 -16.31
C SER A 77 -8.02 -5.52 -16.14
N THR A 78 -8.59 -5.07 -17.27
CA THR A 78 -9.92 -4.47 -17.31
C THR A 78 -10.70 -5.04 -18.48
N PRO A 79 -12.04 -5.08 -18.43
CA PRO A 79 -12.87 -5.46 -19.58
C PRO A 79 -12.64 -4.61 -20.83
N ALA A 80 -12.24 -3.35 -20.66
CA ALA A 80 -12.08 -2.39 -21.76
C ALA A 80 -10.73 -2.54 -22.49
N THR A 81 -9.66 -2.86 -21.76
CA THR A 81 -8.28 -2.85 -22.28
C THR A 81 -7.63 -4.24 -22.33
N GLY A 82 -8.29 -5.27 -21.80
CA GLY A 82 -7.70 -6.59 -21.62
C GLY A 82 -6.66 -6.59 -20.51
N CYS A 83 -5.81 -7.63 -20.47
CA CYS A 83 -4.69 -7.69 -19.53
C CYS A 83 -3.42 -7.06 -20.11
N LYS A 84 -2.81 -6.17 -19.35
CA LYS A 84 -1.49 -5.60 -19.62
C LYS A 84 -0.54 -5.88 -18.46
N TYR A 85 0.76 -5.90 -18.73
CA TYR A 85 1.79 -5.88 -17.70
C TYR A 85 2.83 -4.80 -18.00
N HIS A 86 3.46 -4.30 -16.95
CA HIS A 86 4.62 -3.41 -17.08
C HIS A 86 5.64 -3.70 -15.98
N LEU A 87 6.92 -3.58 -16.32
CA LEU A 87 8.02 -3.72 -15.36
C LEU A 87 8.31 -2.36 -14.72
N TYR A 88 8.01 -2.23 -13.43
CA TYR A 88 8.31 -1.03 -12.67
C TYR A 88 9.68 -1.11 -11.98
N THR A 89 10.26 0.03 -11.64
CA THR A 89 11.47 0.05 -10.82
C THR A 89 11.10 -0.26 -9.36
N ALA A 90 12.05 -0.76 -8.58
CA ALA A 90 11.86 -0.95 -7.14
C ALA A 90 11.41 0.35 -6.45
N GLU A 91 11.97 1.50 -6.87
CA GLU A 91 11.57 2.82 -6.37
C GLU A 91 10.09 3.14 -6.66
N SER A 92 9.59 2.76 -7.84
CA SER A 92 8.18 2.95 -8.21
C SER A 92 7.25 2.05 -7.39
N ASN A 93 7.75 0.88 -6.97
CA ASN A 93 7.00 -0.09 -6.16
C ASN A 93 7.14 0.11 -4.65
N GLU A 94 7.94 1.08 -4.17
CA GLU A 94 8.22 1.28 -2.73
C GLU A 94 6.93 1.40 -1.90
N LEU A 95 5.90 2.05 -2.44
CA LEU A 95 4.59 2.23 -1.79
C LEU A 95 3.85 0.91 -1.52
N PHE A 96 4.09 -0.10 -2.37
CA PHE A 96 3.50 -1.42 -2.28
C PHE A 96 4.27 -2.34 -1.32
N GLY A 97 5.37 -1.88 -0.72
CA GLY A 97 6.16 -2.63 0.25
C GLY A 97 5.43 -2.90 1.58
N GLN A 98 6.03 -3.78 2.39
CA GLN A 98 5.52 -4.11 3.72
C GLN A 98 5.57 -2.92 4.68
N CYS A 99 6.49 -2.01 4.47
CA CYS A 99 6.65 -0.83 5.31
C CYS A 99 6.51 0.43 4.47
N LEU A 100 6.10 1.53 5.11
CA LEU A 100 6.11 2.83 4.47
C LEU A 100 7.52 3.14 3.96
N PRO A 101 7.66 3.78 2.79
CA PRO A 101 8.97 4.13 2.26
C PRO A 101 9.77 4.97 3.28
N PRO A 102 11.09 4.77 3.41
CA PRO A 102 11.91 5.53 4.36
C PRO A 102 11.89 7.06 4.14
N ARG A 103 11.49 7.48 2.93
CA ARG A 103 11.37 8.88 2.50
C ARG A 103 9.98 9.47 2.74
N ALA A 104 9.03 8.69 3.24
CA ALA A 104 7.71 9.17 3.59
C ALA A 104 7.81 10.22 4.71
N THR A 105 7.13 11.36 4.52
CA THR A 105 7.12 12.44 5.49
C THR A 105 5.86 12.34 6.33
N GLU A 106 6.02 12.31 7.64
CA GLU A 106 4.90 12.37 8.58
C GLU A 106 4.22 13.76 8.53
N VAL A 107 2.90 13.75 8.40
CA VAL A 107 2.04 14.93 8.50
C VAL A 107 1.39 14.87 9.87
N ASN A 108 1.90 15.68 10.79
CA ASN A 108 1.51 15.69 12.19
C ASN A 108 0.05 16.20 12.37
N THR A 109 -0.90 15.33 12.75
CA THR A 109 -2.34 15.67 12.74
C THR A 109 -3.21 15.17 13.90
N GLY A 110 -2.67 14.53 14.95
CA GLY A 110 -3.44 14.19 16.16
C GLY A 110 -3.58 12.69 16.45
N SER A 111 -4.32 12.34 17.50
CA SER A 111 -4.12 11.11 18.28
C SER A 111 -4.73 9.80 17.77
N LEU A 112 -5.35 9.78 16.59
CA LEU A 112 -6.09 8.59 16.12
C LEU A 112 -5.56 8.01 14.80
N ILE A 113 -5.09 8.84 13.88
CA ILE A 113 -4.58 8.43 12.57
C ILE A 113 -3.32 9.23 12.31
N ASP A 114 -2.22 8.52 12.05
CA ASP A 114 -0.96 9.12 11.65
C ASP A 114 -0.92 9.19 10.12
N PHE A 115 -0.71 10.37 9.57
CA PHE A 115 -0.70 10.57 8.13
C PHE A 115 0.74 10.68 7.63
N TYR A 116 0.98 10.06 6.48
CA TYR A 116 2.26 10.09 5.78
C TYR A 116 2.02 10.48 4.33
N TYR A 117 2.93 11.25 3.76
CA TYR A 117 2.88 11.62 2.36
C TYR A 117 4.24 11.48 1.68
N GLN A 118 4.20 11.29 0.36
CA GLN A 118 5.36 11.39 -0.50
C GLN A 118 4.94 11.82 -1.90
N THR A 119 5.86 12.50 -2.58
CA THR A 119 5.80 12.75 -4.02
C THR A 119 7.00 12.08 -4.68
N LEU A 120 6.74 11.35 -5.75
CA LEU A 120 7.69 10.60 -6.57
C LEU A 120 7.58 11.08 -8.01
N SER A 121 8.68 10.98 -8.76
CA SER A 121 8.62 11.09 -10.22
C SER A 121 8.76 9.69 -10.81
N ILE A 122 7.68 9.18 -11.41
CA ILE A 122 7.65 7.86 -12.05
C ILE A 122 7.57 8.11 -13.55
N MET A 123 8.59 7.67 -14.30
CA MET A 123 8.66 7.82 -15.76
C MET A 123 8.51 9.27 -16.27
N GLY A 124 8.92 10.26 -15.45
CA GLY A 124 8.81 11.68 -15.79
C GLY A 124 7.47 12.32 -15.43
N GLU A 125 6.54 11.56 -14.85
CA GLU A 125 5.26 12.06 -14.34
C GLU A 125 5.28 12.14 -12.81
N GLU A 126 4.53 13.09 -12.27
CA GLU A 126 4.42 13.27 -10.81
C GLU A 126 3.36 12.32 -10.25
N PHE A 127 3.78 11.47 -9.32
CA PHE A 127 2.93 10.60 -8.53
C PHE A 127 3.03 11.02 -7.08
N SER A 128 1.92 11.43 -6.48
CA SER A 128 1.87 11.75 -5.06
C SER A 128 0.82 10.93 -4.34
N TRP A 129 1.07 10.66 -3.07
CA TRP A 129 0.16 9.89 -2.24
C TRP A 129 0.14 10.41 -0.81
N VAL A 130 -0.99 10.15 -0.16
CA VAL A 130 -1.18 10.36 1.28
C VAL A 130 -1.80 9.10 1.84
N ILE A 131 -1.18 8.53 2.87
CA ILE A 131 -1.70 7.36 3.59
C ILE A 131 -1.88 7.73 5.06
N GLY A 132 -3.09 7.58 5.57
CA GLY A 132 -3.40 7.58 6.99
C GLY A 132 -3.35 6.15 7.53
N VAL A 133 -2.55 5.92 8.55
CA VAL A 133 -2.41 4.61 9.21
C VAL A 133 -2.96 4.64 10.64
N THR A 134 -3.42 3.47 11.09
CA THR A 134 -3.81 3.24 12.48
C THR A 134 -3.15 1.96 12.97
N PRO A 135 -2.77 1.85 14.25
CA PRO A 135 -2.27 0.61 14.82
C PRO A 135 -3.29 -0.54 14.67
N VAL A 136 -2.78 -1.77 14.58
CA VAL A 136 -3.56 -3.00 14.71
C VAL A 136 -3.47 -3.50 16.15
N ASP A 137 -4.61 -3.70 16.81
CA ASP A 137 -4.66 -4.05 18.22
C ASP A 137 -3.92 -5.37 18.51
N GLY A 138 -2.99 -5.33 19.46
CA GLY A 138 -2.25 -6.51 19.91
C GLY A 138 -1.10 -6.94 18.99
N THR A 139 -0.77 -6.17 17.95
CA THR A 139 0.36 -6.45 17.06
C THR A 139 1.27 -5.22 16.92
N PRO A 140 2.52 -5.37 16.44
CA PRO A 140 3.40 -4.23 16.17
C PRO A 140 3.09 -3.54 14.84
N TYR A 141 2.03 -3.95 14.14
CA TYR A 141 1.74 -3.53 12.78
C TYR A 141 0.66 -2.43 12.71
N TYR A 142 0.55 -1.85 11.52
CA TYR A 142 -0.42 -0.83 11.18
C TYR A 142 -1.34 -1.32 10.06
N LYS A 143 -2.49 -0.68 9.94
CA LYS A 143 -3.41 -0.82 8.80
C LYS A 143 -3.62 0.54 8.14
N ARG A 144 -3.80 0.52 6.81
CA ARG A 144 -4.16 1.72 6.05
C ARG A 144 -5.63 2.04 6.31
N SER A 145 -5.89 3.18 6.94
CA SER A 145 -7.23 3.65 7.25
C SER A 145 -7.74 4.67 6.23
N VAL A 146 -6.82 5.44 5.64
CA VAL A 146 -7.10 6.40 4.58
C VAL A 146 -6.02 6.27 3.52
N SER A 147 -6.39 6.28 2.25
CA SER A 147 -5.44 6.31 1.14
C SER A 147 -5.91 7.30 0.09
N ARG A 148 -5.05 8.22 -0.31
CA ARG A 148 -5.27 9.11 -1.46
C ARG A 148 -4.09 8.99 -2.41
N PHE A 149 -4.40 8.81 -3.69
CA PHE A 149 -3.42 8.77 -4.76
C PHE A 149 -3.73 9.87 -5.78
N GLU A 150 -2.69 10.50 -6.29
CA GLU A 150 -2.75 11.48 -7.37
C GLU A 150 -1.64 11.15 -8.35
N HIS A 151 -2.04 10.75 -9.55
CA HIS A 151 -1.14 10.52 -10.67
C HIS A 151 -1.68 11.33 -11.83
N ALA A 152 -0.94 12.36 -12.25
CA ALA A 152 -1.40 13.24 -13.32
C ALA A 152 -1.78 12.41 -14.56
N GLY A 153 -3.02 12.59 -15.06
CA GLY A 153 -3.51 11.88 -16.25
C GLY A 153 -3.92 10.42 -16.06
N VAL A 154 -3.76 9.82 -14.87
CA VAL A 154 -4.10 8.41 -14.60
C VAL A 154 -5.12 8.28 -13.46
N VAL A 155 -4.88 8.92 -12.31
CA VAL A 155 -5.79 8.92 -11.16
C VAL A 155 -6.01 10.35 -10.67
N ASP A 156 -7.20 10.88 -10.93
CA ASP A 156 -7.64 12.18 -10.43
C ASP A 156 -8.17 12.05 -8.98
N ARG A 157 -7.24 12.16 -8.02
CA ARG A 157 -7.49 12.41 -6.58
C ARG A 157 -8.60 11.57 -5.93
N GLU A 158 -8.61 10.25 -6.15
CA GLU A 158 -9.53 9.38 -5.40
C GLU A 158 -9.06 9.22 -3.95
N VAL A 159 -10.01 9.23 -2.99
CA VAL A 159 -9.72 8.98 -1.57
C VAL A 159 -10.50 7.75 -1.13
N GLY A 160 -9.78 6.72 -0.72
CA GLY A 160 -10.31 5.52 -0.09
C GLY A 160 -10.31 5.62 1.43
N ILE A 161 -11.42 5.23 2.06
CA ILE A 161 -11.55 5.09 3.51
C ILE A 161 -11.78 3.62 3.83
N LEU A 162 -11.03 3.09 4.80
CA LEU A 162 -11.14 1.70 5.23
C LEU A 162 -12.52 1.43 5.82
N ALA A 163 -13.21 0.44 5.26
CA ALA A 163 -14.51 -0.05 5.69
C ALA A 163 -14.39 -1.36 6.49
N ASP A 164 -13.50 -2.25 6.07
CA ASP A 164 -13.28 -3.56 6.70
C ASP A 164 -11.82 -3.99 6.60
N TYR A 165 -11.33 -4.75 7.58
CA TYR A 165 -9.93 -5.17 7.69
C TYR A 165 -9.80 -6.54 8.38
N SER A 166 -8.97 -7.41 7.80
CA SER A 166 -8.53 -8.68 8.37
C SER A 166 -7.01 -8.78 8.30
N SER A 167 -6.36 -9.29 9.34
CA SER A 167 -4.90 -9.58 9.37
C SER A 167 -4.54 -10.94 8.77
N THR A 168 -5.47 -11.54 8.03
CA THR A 168 -5.29 -12.82 7.33
C THR A 168 -5.92 -12.75 5.95
N ILE A 169 -5.48 -13.65 5.06
CA ILE A 169 -6.10 -13.88 3.76
C ILE A 169 -7.03 -15.09 3.87
N SER A 170 -8.30 -14.88 3.52
CA SER A 170 -9.35 -15.89 3.65
C SER A 170 -9.24 -16.99 2.59
N ASP A 171 -8.88 -16.61 1.37
CA ASP A 171 -8.66 -17.50 0.23
C ASP A 171 -7.38 -17.10 -0.52
N PRO A 172 -6.26 -17.82 -0.35
CA PRO A 172 -5.01 -17.50 -1.05
C PRO A 172 -5.10 -17.65 -2.57
N THR A 173 -6.12 -18.34 -3.11
CA THR A 173 -6.25 -18.55 -4.56
C THR A 173 -6.64 -17.28 -5.31
N ILE A 174 -7.03 -16.21 -4.62
CA ILE A 174 -7.34 -14.90 -5.22
C ILE A 174 -6.16 -14.30 -6.01
N PHE A 175 -4.94 -14.70 -5.67
CA PHE A 175 -3.72 -14.28 -6.39
C PHE A 175 -3.45 -15.09 -7.67
N ASN A 176 -4.12 -16.23 -7.89
CA ASN A 176 -3.94 -17.09 -9.06
C ASN A 176 -4.65 -16.50 -10.30
N LYS A 177 -4.27 -15.29 -10.72
CA LYS A 177 -4.78 -14.66 -11.94
C LYS A 177 -4.20 -15.34 -13.17
N ASP A 178 -4.99 -15.48 -14.23
CA ASP A 178 -4.49 -15.95 -15.52
C ASP A 178 -3.68 -14.82 -16.19
N LEU A 179 -2.35 -14.96 -16.15
CA LEU A 179 -1.43 -13.99 -16.72
C LEU A 179 -1.05 -14.31 -18.17
N SER A 180 -1.52 -15.44 -18.73
CA SER A 180 -1.07 -15.93 -20.04
C SER A 180 -1.49 -15.03 -21.21
N SER A 181 -2.57 -14.27 -21.04
CA SER A 181 -3.07 -13.31 -22.03
C SER A 181 -2.52 -11.89 -21.86
N CYS A 182 -1.70 -11.63 -20.84
CA CYS A 182 -1.20 -10.29 -20.56
C CYS A 182 -0.11 -9.90 -21.55
N VAL A 183 -0.19 -8.68 -22.07
CA VAL A 183 0.80 -8.12 -23.01
C VAL A 183 1.53 -6.94 -22.40
N ASP A 184 2.80 -6.74 -22.77
CA ASP A 184 3.55 -5.57 -22.31
C ASP A 184 2.88 -4.28 -22.81
N GLY A 185 2.72 -3.33 -21.90
CA GLY A 185 2.17 -2.02 -22.22
C GLY A 185 2.07 -1.15 -20.98
N LEU A 186 2.12 0.17 -21.21
CA LEU A 186 1.84 1.14 -20.15
C LEU A 186 0.44 0.87 -19.57
N ILE A 187 0.42 0.74 -18.24
CA ILE A 187 -0.74 0.50 -17.38
C ILE A 187 -1.30 1.84 -16.92
#